data_AF-H0ADT2-F1
#
_entry.id   AF-H0ADT2-F1
#
_cell.length_a   1.000
_cell.length_b   1.000
_cell.length_c   1.000
_cell.angle_alpha   90.00
_cell.angle_beta   90.00
_cell.angle_gamma   90.00
#
_symmetry.space_group_name_H-M   'P 1'
#
loop_
_entity.id
_entity.type
_entity.pdbx_description
1 polymer ?
#
loop_
_entity_poly.entity_id
_entity_poly.type
_entity_poly.pdbx_seq_one_letter_code
_entity_poly.pdbx_strand_id
1 'polypeptide(L)' 'MNMMGALDVPTRGLVEVADRDLNEMGPDELALLRNEKVGFIFQEFNLMNN' A
#
# COMPACT_ATOMS: atom_id res chain seq x y z
N MET A 1 -6.61 7.59 -3.35
CA MET A 1 -6.25 7.13 -1.98
C MET A 1 -5.43 5.82 -2.00
N ASN A 2 -5.56 4.98 -3.03
CA ASN A 2 -4.83 3.69 -3.11
C ASN A 2 -3.31 3.82 -3.26
N MET A 3 -2.84 4.75 -4.10
CA MET A 3 -1.41 4.93 -4.38
C MET A 3 -0.61 5.43 -3.16
N MET A 4 -1.22 6.28 -2.31
CA MET A 4 -0.59 6.71 -1.05
C MET A 4 -0.53 5.59 0.02
N GLY A 5 -1.35 4.55 -0.12
CA GLY A 5 -1.32 3.38 0.75
C GLY A 5 -0.48 2.23 0.20
N ALA A 6 0.33 2.47 -0.84
CA ALA A 6 1.07 1.42 -1.54
C ALA A 6 0.19 0.22 -1.99
N LEU A 7 -1.11 0.47 -2.26
CA LEU A 7 -2.03 -0.54 -2.81
C LEU A 7 -1.88 -0.65 -4.33
N ASP A 8 -1.46 0.42 -4.99
CA ASP A 8 -1.21 0.48 -6.43
C ASP A 8 0.19 1.05 -6.69
N VAL A 9 0.89 0.49 -7.66
CA VAL A 9 2.17 1.01 -8.17
C VAL A 9 1.87 2.02 -9.28
N PRO A 10 2.51 3.20 -9.29
CA PRO A 10 2.31 4.17 -10.36
C PRO A 10 2.76 3.59 -11.70
N THR A 11 1.99 3.83 -12.77
CA THR A 11 2.41 3.43 -14.13
C THR A 11 3.66 4.20 -14.59
N ARG A 12 3.87 5.42 -14.05
CA ARG A 12 5.04 6.28 -14.24
C ARG A 12 5.20 7.21 -13.04
N GLY A 13 6.44 7.58 -12.73
CA GLY A 13 6.78 8.49 -11.62
C GLY A 13 7.33 7.74 -10.41
N LEU A 14 7.74 8.51 -9.41
CA LEU A 14 8.36 8.02 -8.18
C LEU A 14 7.37 8.10 -7.02
N VAL A 15 7.20 7.01 -6.29
CA VAL A 15 6.44 6.99 -5.03
C VAL A 15 7.32 6.33 -3.98
N GLU A 16 7.66 7.09 -2.96
CA GLU A 16 8.47 6.63 -1.83
C GLU A 16 7.60 6.50 -0.57
N VAL A 17 7.71 5.37 0.11
CA VAL A 17 7.06 5.11 1.40
C VAL A 17 8.11 4.63 2.38
N ALA A 18 8.25 5.34 3.51
CA ALA A 18 9.26 5.05 4.53
C ALA A 18 10.68 4.94 3.93
N ASP A 19 11.05 5.90 3.08
CA ASP A 19 12.34 5.99 2.38
C ASP A 19 12.64 4.79 1.46
N ARG A 20 11.59 4.14 0.93
CA ARG A 20 11.70 3.08 -0.08
C ARG A 20 10.86 3.38 -1.30
N ASP A 21 11.45 3.28 -2.49
CA ASP A 21 10.75 3.38 -3.76
C ASP A 21 9.90 2.13 -4.01
N LEU A 22 8.59 2.32 -4.18
CA LEU A 22 7.65 1.23 -4.46
C LEU A 22 7.91 0.54 -5.81
N ASN A 23 8.55 1.22 -6.78
CA ASN A 23 8.85 0.65 -8.09
C ASN A 23 9.98 -0.39 -8.05
N GLU A 24 10.84 -0.34 -7.03
CA GLU A 24 11.95 -1.29 -6.86
C GLU A 24 11.56 -2.52 -6.03
N MET A 25 10.34 -2.54 -5.47
CA MET A 25 9.88 -3.58 -4.57
C MET A 25 9.11 -4.69 -5.30
N GLY A 26 9.45 -5.95 -4.99
CA GLY A 26 8.70 -7.11 -5.46
C GLY A 26 7.32 -7.25 -4.77
N PRO A 27 6.43 -8.13 -5.27
CA PRO A 27 5.09 -8.33 -4.72
C PRO A 27 5.08 -8.68 -3.22
N ASP A 28 6.03 -9.50 -2.77
CA ASP A 28 6.15 -9.94 -1.38
C ASP A 28 6.64 -8.81 -0.45
N GLU A 29 7.57 -7.99 -0.94
CA GLU A 29 8.10 -6.84 -0.20
C GLU A 29 7.02 -5.76 -0.05
N LEU A 30 6.24 -5.53 -1.10
CA LEU A 30 5.07 -4.66 -1.04
C LEU A 30 4.03 -5.19 -0.03
N ALA A 31 3.86 -6.52 0.06
CA ALA A 31 2.95 -7.11 1.04
C ALA A 31 3.42 -6.92 2.49
N LEU A 32 4.71 -7.09 2.74
CA LEU A 32 5.33 -6.82 4.05
C LEU A 32 5.22 -5.34 4.43
N LEU A 33 5.51 -4.43 3.51
CA LEU A 33 5.39 -2.99 3.73
C LEU A 33 3.96 -2.59 4.11
N ARG A 34 2.95 -3.11 3.39
CA ARG A 34 1.55 -2.87 3.73
C ARG A 34 1.21 -3.36 5.14
N ASN A 35 1.66 -4.55 5.51
CA ASN A 35 1.39 -5.12 6.83
C ASN A 35 2.06 -4.35 7.97
N GLU A 36 3.26 -3.80 7.77
CA GLU A 36 4.02 -3.16 8.85
C GLU A 36 3.83 -1.65 8.93
N LYS A 37 3.57 -0.98 7.81
CA LYS A 37 3.67 0.50 7.70
C LYS A 37 2.38 1.16 7.24
N VAL A 38 1.38 0.42 6.75
CA VAL A 38 0.16 1.00 6.19
C VAL A 38 -1.08 0.50 6.92
N GLY A 39 -1.78 1.40 7.61
CA GLY A 39 -3.11 1.15 8.18
C GLY A 39 -4.20 1.78 7.32
N PHE A 40 -5.22 1.02 6.94
CA PHE A 40 -6.35 1.55 6.18
C PHE A 40 -7.55 1.81 7.09
N ILE A 41 -8.10 3.02 7.03
CA ILE A 41 -9.41 3.36 7.60
C ILE A 41 -10.34 3.62 6.41
N PHE A 42 -11.34 2.76 6.25
CA PHE A 42 -12.35 2.90 5.20
C PHE A 42 -13.58 3.61 5.77
N GLN A 43 -14.24 4.45 4.95
CA GLN A 43 -15.47 5.13 5.35
C GLN A 43 -16.64 4.17 5.58
N GLU A 44 -16.63 3.00 4.94
CA GLU A 44 -17.62 1.94 5.11
C GLU A 44 -16.91 0.70 5.70
N PHE A 45 -17.51 0.11 6.74
CA PHE A 45 -16.91 -1.02 7.45
C PHE A 45 -16.96 -2.27 6.57
N ASN A 46 -15.87 -2.58 5.88
CA ASN A 46 -15.70 -3.80 5.10
C ASN A 46 -15.47 -5.02 6.01
N LEU A 47 -16.28 -5.13 7.06
CA LEU A 47 -16.24 -6.22 8.04
C LEU A 47 -16.91 -7.45 7.44
N MET A 48 -16.37 -8.62 7.75
CA MET A 48 -17.05 -9.88 7.47
C MET A 48 -18.33 -9.92 8.32
N ASN A 49 -19.49 -9.81 7.68
CA ASN A 49 -20.76 -10.12 8.33
C ASN A 49 -20.81 -11.61 8.61
N ASN A 50 -21.25 -11.96 9.83
CA ASN A 50 -21.44 -13.32 10.30
C ASN A 50 -22.74 -13.93 9.74
#